data_AF-A0A179F4K0-F1
#
_entry.id   AF-A0A179F4K0-F1
#
_cell.length_a   1.000
_cell.length_b   1.000
_cell.length_c   1.000
_cell.angle_alpha   90.00
_cell.angle_beta   90.00
_cell.angle_gamma   90.00
#
_symmetry.space_group_name_H-M   'P 1'
#
loop_
_entity.id
_entity.type
_entity.pdbx_description
1 polymer ?
#
loop_
_entity_poly.entity_id
_entity_poly.type
_entity_poly.pdbx_seq_one_letter_code
_entity_poly.pdbx_strand_id
1 'polypeptide(L)'
;MAQEFKLKDLTSLSLSPGSKQEVEVEGIDGGKVLLVNIGGKIQALGAKCTHYGAPLAKGVISSDGRVKCPWHGACFSTSTGDVEEAPGLDALPVFKVAERDGAVYVTGDESAIKSSRRKPNISCSGASTGDEKVVIVGGGSATLGAVEGLREKGFTGAITVISNEGYFPIDRPKLSKALMTDLSKLQWRDKGWFENSNVEWVEGEATAVDFGNRKVTTKNGQNISYTKLILATGGTARTLPVNGFRVLGNIFTLRNVHDVKKIVEAIGDKGKKIVIVGASFIGMEVANATCKDNTVTVADMTKVPLERVLGEKVGAGIQKAVEAKGVKFHLGGGIERAEPSTSDPSNVGAVILSDGTKLEADLVILGVGVMPATEYLRDNAVLRLEKDGSIQTDENFQVSGLKDVYAVGDIATHPYSGPGGEGKLVRIEHWNVAQNSGRHVANHIVNPSQKQPHNIPIFWSALGAQMRYCGNTANGWDDVIIQGDPAEAKFVAYYTKGETVVAMASMGKDPLMSQSSELMRLNKMPSKTHIQDGVDVMSVAT
;
A
#
# COMPACT_ATOMS: atom_id res chain seq x y z
N MET A 1 -25.78 -3.23 -22.72
CA MET A 1 -25.75 -4.07 -23.94
C MET A 1 -24.58 -3.60 -24.75
N ALA A 2 -23.72 -4.54 -25.14
CA ALA A 2 -22.52 -4.22 -25.91
C ALA A 2 -22.91 -3.55 -27.23
N GLN A 3 -22.31 -2.39 -27.47
CA GLN A 3 -22.48 -1.58 -28.66
C GLN A 3 -21.12 -1.37 -29.29
N GLU A 4 -21.11 -1.05 -30.56
CA GLU A 4 -19.90 -0.75 -31.29
C GLU A 4 -19.74 0.77 -31.42
N PHE A 5 -18.54 1.25 -31.12
CA PHE A 5 -18.22 2.66 -31.13
C PHE A 5 -16.97 2.90 -31.97
N LYS A 6 -17.01 3.95 -32.79
CA LYS A 6 -15.86 4.39 -33.57
C LYS A 6 -14.84 5.08 -32.66
N LEU A 7 -13.56 4.80 -32.86
CA LEU A 7 -12.47 5.51 -32.22
C LEU A 7 -12.17 6.78 -32.99
N LYS A 8 -12.14 7.90 -32.27
CA LYS A 8 -12.02 9.23 -32.86
C LYS A 8 -10.65 9.42 -33.47
N ASP A 9 -10.63 9.98 -34.68
CA ASP A 9 -9.41 10.33 -35.44
C ASP A 9 -8.41 9.17 -35.65
N LEU A 10 -8.87 7.91 -35.60
CA LEU A 10 -8.04 6.72 -35.79
C LEU A 10 -8.48 5.92 -37.02
N THR A 11 -7.63 5.92 -38.06
CA THR A 11 -7.94 5.32 -39.37
C THR A 11 -7.47 3.87 -39.52
N SER A 12 -6.49 3.44 -38.73
CA SER A 12 -5.92 2.09 -38.77
C SER A 12 -5.30 1.67 -37.44
N LEU A 13 -5.19 0.36 -37.19
CA LEU A 13 -4.52 -0.27 -36.07
C LEU A 13 -3.00 -0.36 -36.29
N SER A 14 -2.37 0.77 -36.55
CA SER A 14 -0.94 0.88 -36.82
C SER A 14 -0.15 1.29 -35.57
N LEU A 15 -0.30 0.52 -34.48
CA LEU A 15 0.43 0.73 -33.23
C LEU A 15 1.68 -0.16 -33.21
N SER A 16 2.87 0.39 -33.00
CA SER A 16 4.11 -0.40 -32.97
C SER A 16 4.14 -1.39 -31.78
N PRO A 17 4.77 -2.57 -31.91
CA PRO A 17 4.95 -3.49 -30.77
C PRO A 17 5.59 -2.80 -29.56
N GLY A 18 5.10 -3.10 -28.36
CA GLY A 18 5.55 -2.46 -27.12
C GLY A 18 5.06 -1.03 -26.94
N SER A 19 4.14 -0.56 -27.79
CA SER A 19 3.53 0.77 -27.68
C SER A 19 2.10 0.71 -27.15
N LYS A 20 1.64 1.87 -26.69
CA LYS A 20 0.30 2.09 -26.15
C LYS A 20 -0.20 3.47 -26.57
N GLN A 21 -1.51 3.59 -26.79
CA GLN A 21 -2.15 4.83 -27.22
C GLN A 21 -3.52 4.96 -26.56
N GLU A 22 -3.77 6.08 -25.89
CA GLU A 22 -5.12 6.42 -25.44
C GLU A 22 -5.88 7.09 -26.58
N VAL A 23 -7.14 6.68 -26.79
CA VAL A 23 -7.98 7.18 -27.88
C VAL A 23 -9.38 7.49 -27.35
N GLU A 24 -9.94 8.62 -27.78
CA GLU A 24 -11.32 9.00 -27.48
C GLU A 24 -12.32 8.14 -28.26
N VAL A 25 -13.48 7.88 -27.66
CA VAL A 25 -14.55 7.11 -28.29
C VAL A 25 -15.62 8.08 -28.78
N GLU A 26 -15.93 8.05 -30.08
CA GLU A 26 -16.95 8.91 -30.68
C GLU A 26 -18.32 8.67 -30.04
N GLY A 27 -19.04 9.74 -29.74
CA GLY A 27 -20.38 9.68 -29.13
C GLY A 27 -20.41 9.42 -27.62
N ILE A 28 -19.26 9.20 -26.96
CA ILE A 28 -19.18 9.00 -25.52
C ILE A 28 -18.39 10.14 -24.88
N ASP A 29 -19.08 11.09 -24.25
CA ASP A 29 -18.43 12.18 -23.53
C ASP A 29 -17.48 11.66 -22.43
N GLY A 30 -16.23 12.14 -22.46
CA GLY A 30 -15.13 11.68 -21.60
C GLY A 30 -14.73 10.21 -21.75
N GLY A 31 -15.32 9.47 -22.71
CA GLY A 31 -15.08 8.06 -22.96
C GLY A 31 -13.76 7.84 -23.69
N LYS A 32 -12.89 7.02 -23.08
CA LYS A 32 -11.57 6.72 -23.65
C LYS A 32 -11.22 5.25 -23.47
N VAL A 33 -10.48 4.72 -24.43
CA VAL A 33 -9.88 3.37 -24.36
C VAL A 33 -8.36 3.47 -24.50
N LEU A 34 -7.66 2.49 -23.93
CA LEU A 34 -6.22 2.30 -24.14
C LEU A 34 -6.01 1.19 -25.14
N LEU A 35 -5.45 1.51 -26.30
CA LEU A 35 -4.89 0.53 -27.21
C LEU A 35 -3.48 0.15 -26.73
N VAL A 36 -3.18 -1.14 -26.69
CA VAL A 36 -1.84 -1.67 -26.40
C VAL A 36 -1.44 -2.67 -27.45
N ASN A 37 -0.17 -2.69 -27.85
CA ASN A 37 0.37 -3.72 -28.73
C ASN A 37 1.39 -4.58 -27.98
N ILE A 38 1.00 -5.82 -27.66
CA ILE A 38 1.87 -6.80 -27.02
C ILE A 38 2.26 -7.86 -28.06
N GLY A 39 3.53 -7.89 -28.45
CA GLY A 39 4.06 -8.88 -29.38
C GLY A 39 3.37 -8.90 -30.76
N GLY A 40 2.93 -7.75 -31.26
CA GLY A 40 2.22 -7.61 -32.54
C GLY A 40 0.70 -7.74 -32.43
N LYS A 41 0.15 -8.05 -31.25
CA LYS A 41 -1.29 -8.18 -31.01
C LYS A 41 -1.83 -6.91 -30.36
N ILE A 42 -2.74 -6.24 -31.05
CA ILE A 42 -3.40 -5.05 -30.53
C ILE A 42 -4.64 -5.42 -29.72
N GLN A 43 -4.75 -4.85 -28.52
CA GLN A 43 -5.86 -5.04 -27.60
C GLN A 43 -6.37 -3.67 -27.13
N ALA A 44 -7.66 -3.57 -26.80
CA ALA A 44 -8.24 -2.36 -26.21
C ALA A 44 -8.71 -2.62 -24.79
N LEU A 45 -8.36 -1.72 -23.88
CA LEU A 45 -8.64 -1.79 -22.45
C LEU A 45 -9.28 -0.50 -21.95
N GLY A 46 -9.78 -0.51 -20.71
CA GLY A 46 -10.07 0.74 -19.98
C GLY A 46 -8.84 1.64 -19.90
N ALA A 47 -9.02 2.96 -20.10
CA ALA A 47 -7.91 3.90 -20.19
C ALA A 47 -7.34 4.36 -18.84
N LYS A 48 -8.07 4.15 -17.74
CA LYS A 48 -7.73 4.66 -16.42
C LYS A 48 -7.49 3.53 -15.42
N CYS A 49 -6.47 3.70 -14.58
CA CYS A 49 -6.19 2.81 -13.47
C CYS A 49 -7.38 2.81 -12.48
N THR A 50 -7.82 1.62 -12.07
CA THR A 50 -8.97 1.45 -11.16
C THR A 50 -8.65 1.75 -9.69
N HIS A 51 -7.43 2.17 -9.35
CA HIS A 51 -7.12 2.70 -8.02
C HIS A 51 -7.60 4.16 -7.92
N TYR A 52 -6.77 5.12 -8.34
CA TYR A 52 -7.07 6.56 -8.29
C TYR A 52 -7.20 7.22 -9.68
N GLY A 53 -7.49 6.46 -10.73
CA GLY A 53 -7.81 7.02 -12.04
C GLY A 53 -6.61 7.51 -12.86
N ALA A 54 -5.39 7.10 -12.52
CA ALA A 54 -4.19 7.45 -13.27
C ALA A 54 -4.34 7.04 -14.76
N PRO A 55 -3.94 7.90 -15.71
CA PRO A 55 -4.00 7.55 -17.13
C PRO A 55 -3.00 6.44 -17.45
N LEU A 56 -3.48 5.28 -17.91
CA LEU A 56 -2.64 4.11 -18.20
C LEU A 56 -1.79 4.30 -19.47
N ALA A 57 -2.13 5.24 -20.35
CA ALA A 57 -1.24 5.67 -21.42
C ALA A 57 0.09 6.29 -20.91
N LYS A 58 0.16 6.69 -19.64
CA LYS A 58 1.42 7.09 -18.99
C LYS A 58 2.09 5.94 -18.22
N GLY A 59 1.46 4.78 -18.13
CA GLY A 59 1.97 3.60 -17.43
C GLY A 59 3.08 2.86 -18.19
N VAL A 60 3.50 1.72 -17.66
CA VAL A 60 4.50 0.84 -18.26
C VAL A 60 3.80 -0.41 -18.78
N ILE A 61 4.14 -0.84 -19.99
CA ILE A 61 3.68 -2.12 -20.54
C ILE A 61 4.84 -3.07 -20.66
N SER A 62 4.66 -4.30 -20.18
CA SER A 62 5.68 -5.34 -20.24
C SER A 62 5.38 -6.34 -21.34
N SER A 63 6.44 -6.90 -21.91
CA SER A 63 6.38 -7.90 -22.99
C SER A 63 5.61 -9.17 -22.62
N ASP A 64 5.45 -9.48 -21.33
CA ASP A 64 4.64 -10.58 -20.80
C ASP A 64 3.14 -10.24 -20.66
N GLY A 65 2.68 -9.09 -21.20
CA GLY A 65 1.26 -8.78 -21.35
C GLY A 65 0.64 -8.14 -20.11
N ARG A 66 1.36 -7.22 -19.47
CA ARG A 66 0.85 -6.47 -18.31
C ARG A 66 0.96 -4.97 -18.52
N VAL A 67 0.07 -4.21 -17.89
CA VAL A 67 0.13 -2.74 -17.83
C VAL A 67 0.17 -2.28 -16.38
N LYS A 68 1.26 -1.63 -15.99
CA LYS A 68 1.50 -1.11 -14.64
C LYS A 68 1.24 0.40 -14.58
N CYS A 69 0.39 0.79 -13.63
CA CYS A 69 -0.03 2.15 -13.37
C CYS A 69 1.16 3.07 -13.06
N PRO A 70 1.21 4.30 -13.59
CA PRO A 70 2.33 5.21 -13.40
C PRO A 70 2.49 5.77 -11.98
N TRP A 71 1.45 5.72 -11.15
CA TRP A 71 1.45 6.36 -9.83
C TRP A 71 1.70 5.40 -8.67
N HIS A 72 0.91 4.33 -8.57
CA HIS A 72 0.86 3.49 -7.36
C HIS A 72 1.15 2.02 -7.63
N GLY A 73 1.54 1.67 -8.87
CA GLY A 73 1.97 0.31 -9.20
C GLY A 73 0.85 -0.71 -9.44
N ALA A 74 -0.44 -0.32 -9.36
CA ALA A 74 -1.54 -1.20 -9.74
C ALA A 74 -1.31 -1.78 -11.13
N CYS A 75 -1.40 -3.10 -11.26
CA CYS A 75 -1.01 -3.81 -12.47
C CYS A 75 -2.17 -4.66 -12.98
N PHE A 76 -2.35 -4.69 -14.30
CA PHE A 76 -3.45 -5.38 -14.96
C PHE A 76 -2.95 -6.23 -16.12
N SER A 77 -3.59 -7.37 -16.36
CA SER A 77 -3.40 -8.16 -17.57
C SER A 77 -3.88 -7.36 -18.77
N THR A 78 -3.08 -7.24 -19.82
CA THR A 78 -3.52 -6.57 -21.05
C THR A 78 -4.52 -7.41 -21.84
N SER A 79 -4.60 -8.72 -21.54
CA SER A 79 -5.44 -9.66 -22.27
C SER A 79 -6.82 -9.84 -21.66
N THR A 80 -6.90 -9.89 -20.34
CA THR A 80 -8.16 -10.11 -19.61
C THR A 80 -8.62 -8.87 -18.84
N GLY A 81 -7.73 -7.90 -18.66
CA GLY A 81 -7.96 -6.73 -17.80
C GLY A 81 -7.93 -7.04 -16.31
N ASP A 82 -7.75 -8.31 -15.91
CA ASP A 82 -7.75 -8.71 -14.50
C ASP A 82 -6.64 -8.01 -13.71
N VAL A 83 -6.89 -7.80 -12.41
CA VAL A 83 -5.90 -7.24 -11.50
C VAL A 83 -4.80 -8.27 -11.25
N GLU A 84 -3.58 -7.94 -11.66
CA GLU A 84 -2.39 -8.75 -11.40
C GLU A 84 -1.69 -8.32 -10.11
N GLU A 85 -1.64 -7.01 -9.83
CA GLU A 85 -1.11 -6.46 -8.58
C GLU A 85 -1.99 -5.31 -8.06
N ALA A 86 -2.13 -5.26 -6.73
CA ALA A 86 -2.71 -4.16 -5.98
C ALA A 86 -2.03 -2.81 -6.31
N PRO A 87 -2.63 -1.64 -5.97
CA PRO A 87 -3.89 -1.45 -5.24
C PRO A 87 -5.13 -1.27 -6.14
N GLY A 88 -5.10 -1.76 -7.39
CA GLY A 88 -6.33 -1.81 -8.20
C GLY A 88 -7.33 -2.80 -7.59
N LEU A 89 -8.59 -2.38 -7.43
CA LEU A 89 -9.65 -3.26 -6.91
C LEU A 89 -10.55 -3.83 -8.02
N ASP A 90 -10.80 -3.02 -9.04
CA ASP A 90 -11.60 -3.44 -10.18
C ASP A 90 -10.66 -3.82 -11.32
N ALA A 91 -11.05 -4.81 -12.12
CA ALA A 91 -10.39 -5.12 -13.37
C ALA A 91 -10.61 -3.99 -14.39
N LEU A 92 -9.80 -3.95 -15.42
CA LEU A 92 -10.08 -3.16 -16.61
C LEU A 92 -11.12 -3.90 -17.49
N PRO A 93 -12.06 -3.18 -18.12
CA PRO A 93 -12.81 -3.74 -19.21
C PRO A 93 -11.89 -3.99 -20.41
N VAL A 94 -12.14 -5.08 -21.13
CA VAL A 94 -11.46 -5.41 -22.40
C VAL A 94 -12.48 -5.27 -23.52
N PHE A 95 -12.07 -4.62 -24.61
CA PHE A 95 -12.93 -4.36 -25.76
C PHE A 95 -12.43 -5.11 -26.99
N LYS A 96 -13.36 -5.67 -27.76
CA LYS A 96 -13.02 -6.19 -29.09
C LYS A 96 -12.68 -5.02 -30.00
N VAL A 97 -11.64 -5.16 -30.80
CA VAL A 97 -11.18 -4.13 -31.73
C VAL A 97 -11.38 -4.60 -33.16
N ALA A 98 -11.88 -3.72 -34.03
CA ALA A 98 -12.04 -3.99 -35.45
C ALA A 98 -11.55 -2.79 -36.27
N GLU A 99 -10.91 -3.07 -37.40
CA GLU A 99 -10.57 -2.07 -38.42
C GLU A 99 -11.37 -2.38 -39.68
N ARG A 100 -12.06 -1.37 -40.21
CA ARG A 100 -12.77 -1.46 -41.50
C ARG A 100 -13.08 -0.07 -42.03
N ASP A 101 -13.21 0.05 -43.35
CA ASP A 101 -13.60 1.28 -44.05
C ASP A 101 -12.78 2.51 -43.64
N GLY A 102 -11.49 2.33 -43.35
CA GLY A 102 -10.57 3.40 -42.94
C GLY A 102 -10.84 3.96 -41.54
N ALA A 103 -11.47 3.19 -40.66
CA ALA A 103 -11.71 3.54 -39.26
C ALA A 103 -11.51 2.35 -38.31
N VAL A 104 -11.25 2.67 -37.04
CA VAL A 104 -11.13 1.68 -35.97
C VAL A 104 -12.32 1.75 -35.03
N TYR A 105 -12.80 0.59 -34.58
CA TYR A 105 -13.96 0.45 -33.72
C TYR A 105 -13.63 -0.39 -32.48
N VAL A 106 -14.34 -0.11 -31.39
CA VAL A 106 -14.38 -0.95 -30.18
C VAL A 106 -15.80 -1.43 -29.89
N THR A 107 -15.94 -2.68 -29.47
CA THR A 107 -17.24 -3.22 -29.02
C THR A 107 -17.26 -3.41 -27.51
N GLY A 108 -18.23 -2.80 -26.82
CA GLY A 108 -18.42 -2.92 -25.37
C GLY A 108 -19.60 -2.13 -24.82
N ASP A 109 -19.78 -2.12 -23.50
CA ASP A 109 -20.79 -1.29 -22.84
C ASP A 109 -20.29 0.15 -22.63
N GLU A 110 -21.13 1.14 -22.93
CA GLU A 110 -20.81 2.57 -22.74
C GLU A 110 -20.38 2.89 -21.28
N SER A 111 -21.07 2.29 -20.30
CA SER A 111 -20.75 2.48 -18.89
C SER A 111 -19.37 1.93 -18.51
N ALA A 112 -18.94 0.84 -19.13
CA ALA A 112 -17.60 0.28 -18.95
C ALA A 112 -16.53 1.20 -19.56
N ILE A 113 -16.80 1.78 -20.74
CA ILE A 113 -15.91 2.77 -21.37
C ILE A 113 -15.75 4.00 -20.48
N LYS A 114 -16.86 4.60 -20.01
CA LYS A 114 -16.83 5.80 -19.16
C LYS A 114 -16.13 5.55 -17.82
N SER A 115 -16.45 4.45 -17.15
CA SER A 115 -15.90 4.14 -15.84
C SER A 115 -14.46 3.60 -15.88
N SER A 116 -14.04 3.01 -17.00
CA SER A 116 -12.80 2.21 -17.12
C SER A 116 -12.69 1.10 -16.08
N ARG A 117 -13.83 0.59 -15.57
CA ARG A 117 -13.88 -0.40 -14.49
C ARG A 117 -14.75 -1.58 -14.87
N ARG A 118 -14.28 -2.77 -14.53
CA ARG A 118 -15.04 -4.02 -14.51
C ARG A 118 -14.95 -4.58 -13.10
N LYS A 119 -16.06 -4.55 -12.37
CA LYS A 119 -16.11 -5.14 -11.02
C LYS A 119 -15.77 -6.64 -11.09
N PRO A 120 -14.97 -7.17 -10.16
CA PRO A 120 -14.66 -8.58 -10.14
C PRO A 120 -15.91 -9.41 -9.84
N ASN A 121 -15.99 -10.60 -10.42
CA ASN A 121 -17.10 -11.52 -10.13
C ASN A 121 -16.83 -12.22 -8.80
N ILE A 122 -17.47 -11.73 -7.75
CA ILE A 122 -17.29 -12.20 -6.37
C ILE A 122 -18.56 -12.85 -5.81
N SER A 123 -19.63 -12.93 -6.60
CA SER A 123 -20.93 -13.41 -6.14
C SER A 123 -20.85 -14.88 -5.71
N CYS A 124 -21.34 -15.18 -4.51
CA CYS A 124 -21.43 -16.54 -3.98
C CYS A 124 -22.79 -16.72 -3.32
N SER A 125 -23.68 -17.55 -3.90
CA SER A 125 -25.07 -17.72 -3.47
C SER A 125 -25.25 -18.61 -2.23
N GLY A 126 -24.20 -18.73 -1.42
CA GLY A 126 -24.12 -19.60 -0.25
C GLY A 126 -22.78 -20.31 -0.24
N ALA A 127 -22.06 -20.17 0.87
CA ALA A 127 -20.91 -21.02 1.12
C ALA A 127 -21.43 -22.46 1.09
N SER A 128 -20.83 -23.32 0.26
CA SER A 128 -21.18 -24.73 0.32
C SER A 128 -21.05 -25.17 1.78
N THR A 129 -21.98 -25.98 2.28
CA THR A 129 -21.81 -26.64 3.58
C THR A 129 -20.63 -27.62 3.59
N GLY A 130 -19.77 -27.59 2.56
CA GLY A 130 -18.52 -28.32 2.51
C GLY A 130 -17.59 -27.93 3.65
N ASP A 131 -16.62 -28.80 3.90
CA ASP A 131 -15.79 -28.75 5.10
C ASP A 131 -14.87 -27.52 5.17
N GLU A 132 -14.65 -26.80 4.06
CA GLU A 132 -13.66 -25.70 4.01
C GLU A 132 -14.17 -24.38 4.61
N LYS A 133 -13.50 -23.97 5.69
CA LYS A 133 -13.76 -22.75 6.47
C LYS A 133 -12.49 -21.92 6.55
N VAL A 134 -12.47 -20.77 5.91
CA VAL A 134 -11.40 -19.79 6.03
C VAL A 134 -11.76 -18.78 7.10
N VAL A 135 -10.96 -18.70 8.15
CA VAL A 135 -11.05 -17.62 9.13
C VAL A 135 -9.93 -16.62 8.88
N ILE A 136 -10.27 -15.34 8.83
CA ILE A 136 -9.31 -14.24 8.68
C ILE A 136 -9.35 -13.38 9.94
N VAL A 137 -8.21 -13.19 10.60
CA VAL A 137 -8.08 -12.36 11.81
C VAL A 137 -7.49 -11.01 11.41
N GLY A 138 -8.32 -9.97 11.41
CA GLY A 138 -8.01 -8.62 10.94
C GLY A 138 -8.86 -8.22 9.73
N GLY A 139 -9.27 -6.94 9.67
CA GLY A 139 -10.13 -6.37 8.61
C GLY A 139 -9.41 -5.40 7.67
N GLY A 140 -8.10 -5.57 7.45
CA GLY A 140 -7.25 -4.64 6.70
C GLY A 140 -7.13 -4.90 5.19
N SER A 141 -6.11 -4.31 4.57
CA SER A 141 -5.86 -4.47 3.12
C SER A 141 -5.60 -5.90 2.69
N ALA A 142 -4.89 -6.68 3.52
CA ALA A 142 -4.60 -8.07 3.23
C ALA A 142 -5.88 -8.90 3.19
N THR A 143 -6.81 -8.63 4.11
CA THR A 143 -8.15 -9.25 4.15
C THR A 143 -8.94 -8.96 2.89
N LEU A 144 -8.95 -7.70 2.42
CA LEU A 144 -9.61 -7.36 1.15
C LEU A 144 -9.01 -8.15 -0.02
N GLY A 145 -7.68 -8.19 -0.12
CA GLY A 145 -6.99 -8.97 -1.15
C GLY A 145 -7.27 -10.47 -1.08
N ALA A 146 -7.36 -11.03 0.12
CA ALA A 146 -7.67 -12.45 0.33
C ALA A 146 -9.12 -12.78 -0.04
N VAL A 147 -10.09 -11.98 0.40
CA VAL A 147 -11.51 -12.17 0.06
C VAL A 147 -11.73 -12.06 -1.45
N GLU A 148 -11.19 -11.02 -2.08
CA GLU A 148 -11.28 -10.82 -3.53
C GLU A 148 -10.66 -12.01 -4.26
N GLY A 149 -9.41 -12.37 -3.94
CA GLY A 149 -8.72 -13.48 -4.61
C GLY A 149 -9.44 -14.82 -4.45
N LEU A 150 -9.98 -15.11 -3.25
CA LEU A 150 -10.69 -16.37 -3.00
C LEU A 150 -11.93 -16.46 -3.88
N ARG A 151 -12.76 -15.40 -3.89
CA ARG A 151 -14.02 -15.40 -4.66
C ARG A 151 -13.78 -15.32 -6.17
N GLU A 152 -12.84 -14.50 -6.63
CA GLU A 152 -12.45 -14.41 -8.06
C GLU A 152 -11.97 -15.76 -8.62
N LYS A 153 -11.31 -16.57 -7.79
CA LYS A 153 -10.79 -17.89 -8.16
C LYS A 153 -11.78 -19.03 -7.92
N GLY A 154 -13.03 -18.71 -7.53
CA GLY A 154 -14.10 -19.70 -7.39
C GLY A 154 -14.10 -20.46 -6.07
N PHE A 155 -13.44 -19.98 -5.01
CA PHE A 155 -13.56 -20.58 -3.68
C PHE A 155 -15.00 -20.41 -3.16
N THR A 156 -15.67 -21.53 -2.89
CA THR A 156 -17.06 -21.59 -2.43
C THR A 156 -17.21 -21.90 -0.95
N GLY A 157 -16.12 -22.10 -0.21
CA GLY A 157 -16.15 -22.36 1.23
C GLY A 157 -16.54 -21.12 2.05
N ALA A 158 -16.81 -21.35 3.34
CA ALA A 158 -17.17 -20.29 4.28
C ALA A 158 -15.97 -19.37 4.53
N ILE A 159 -16.21 -18.06 4.57
CA ILE A 159 -15.21 -17.05 4.95
C ILE A 159 -15.77 -16.26 6.11
N THR A 160 -15.07 -16.28 7.25
CA THR A 160 -15.38 -15.47 8.43
C THR A 160 -14.22 -14.52 8.70
N VAL A 161 -14.49 -13.22 8.78
CA VAL A 161 -13.52 -12.19 9.14
C VAL A 161 -13.79 -11.71 10.56
N ILE A 162 -12.77 -11.74 11.42
CA ILE A 162 -12.81 -11.23 12.79
C ILE A 162 -12.08 -9.88 12.80
N SER A 163 -12.76 -8.79 13.18
CA SER A 163 -12.18 -7.45 13.20
C SER A 163 -12.74 -6.58 14.33
N ASN A 164 -11.88 -5.79 14.96
CA ASN A 164 -12.25 -4.88 16.06
C ASN A 164 -12.33 -3.40 15.66
N GLU A 165 -12.18 -3.07 14.37
CA GLU A 165 -12.21 -1.66 13.93
C GLU A 165 -13.63 -1.07 13.83
N GLY A 166 -14.67 -1.92 13.73
CA GLY A 166 -16.07 -1.51 13.62
C GLY A 166 -16.50 -1.02 12.22
N TYR A 167 -15.69 -1.29 11.19
CA TYR A 167 -15.97 -0.94 9.80
C TYR A 167 -15.25 -1.88 8.81
N PHE A 168 -15.73 -1.92 7.56
CA PHE A 168 -15.10 -2.67 6.45
C PHE A 168 -13.76 -2.06 5.99
N PRO A 169 -12.91 -2.82 5.26
CA PRO A 169 -11.59 -2.36 4.83
C PRO A 169 -11.61 -0.99 4.16
N ILE A 170 -10.69 -0.12 4.59
CA ILE A 170 -10.61 1.29 4.19
C ILE A 170 -9.32 1.61 3.44
N ASP A 171 -9.31 2.72 2.71
CA ASP A 171 -8.13 3.38 2.16
C ASP A 171 -7.32 4.06 3.28
N ARG A 172 -6.62 3.25 4.08
CA ARG A 172 -5.84 3.71 5.25
C ARG A 172 -4.80 4.79 4.90
N PRO A 173 -4.14 4.80 3.73
CA PRO A 173 -3.25 5.89 3.33
C PRO A 173 -3.88 7.29 3.35
N LYS A 174 -5.21 7.42 3.20
CA LYS A 174 -5.90 8.72 3.29
C LYS A 174 -5.97 9.29 4.71
N LEU A 175 -5.78 8.45 5.74
CA LEU A 175 -5.84 8.86 7.14
C LEU A 175 -4.74 9.88 7.49
N SER A 176 -3.50 9.67 7.05
CA SER A 176 -2.38 10.58 7.32
C SER A 176 -2.22 11.68 6.27
N LYS A 177 -2.66 11.43 5.02
CA LYS A 177 -2.49 12.38 3.90
C LYS A 177 -3.54 13.48 3.86
N ALA A 178 -4.79 13.11 4.11
CA ALA A 178 -5.94 14.02 4.00
C ALA A 178 -6.66 14.21 5.33
N LEU A 179 -6.20 13.57 6.42
CA LEU A 179 -6.91 13.50 7.71
C LEU A 179 -8.40 13.14 7.53
N MET A 180 -8.66 12.20 6.61
CA MET A 180 -10.00 11.82 6.22
C MET A 180 -10.71 11.10 7.37
N THR A 181 -11.87 11.62 7.78
CA THR A 181 -12.70 11.03 8.85
C THR A 181 -13.99 10.39 8.33
N ASP A 182 -14.37 10.70 7.08
CA ASP A 182 -15.58 10.22 6.43
C ASP A 182 -15.42 8.77 5.97
N LEU A 183 -16.00 7.84 6.74
CA LEU A 183 -15.96 6.40 6.46
C LEU A 183 -16.48 6.04 5.07
N SER A 184 -17.51 6.74 4.57
CA SER A 184 -18.11 6.44 3.26
C SER A 184 -17.15 6.69 2.09
N LYS A 185 -16.18 7.59 2.27
CA LYS A 185 -15.13 7.91 1.29
C LYS A 185 -13.84 7.11 1.48
N LEU A 186 -13.75 6.41 2.60
CA LEU A 186 -12.62 5.58 2.98
C LEU A 186 -12.85 4.12 2.62
N GLN A 187 -14.07 3.61 2.80
CA GLN A 187 -14.37 2.20 2.53
C GLN A 187 -14.16 1.86 1.05
N TRP A 188 -13.43 0.77 0.82
CA TRP A 188 -13.12 0.32 -0.54
C TRP A 188 -14.27 -0.42 -1.20
N ARG A 189 -15.05 -1.14 -0.40
CA ARG A 189 -16.23 -1.90 -0.78
C ARG A 189 -17.34 -1.58 0.21
N ASP A 190 -18.56 -1.48 -0.30
CA ASP A 190 -19.75 -1.28 0.52
C ASP A 190 -20.23 -2.59 1.17
N LYS A 191 -21.21 -2.47 2.07
CA LYS A 191 -21.83 -3.61 2.76
C LYS A 191 -22.39 -4.64 1.77
N GLY A 192 -23.08 -4.18 0.73
CA GLY A 192 -23.73 -5.03 -0.25
C GLY A 192 -22.73 -5.89 -1.04
N TRP A 193 -21.53 -5.36 -1.28
CA TRP A 193 -20.44 -6.13 -1.89
C TRP A 193 -20.02 -7.33 -1.02
N PHE A 194 -19.84 -7.12 0.29
CA PHE A 194 -19.48 -8.23 1.20
C PHE A 194 -20.62 -9.23 1.38
N GLU A 195 -21.86 -8.76 1.46
CA GLU A 195 -23.05 -9.61 1.50
C GLU A 195 -23.14 -10.49 0.23
N ASN A 196 -22.93 -9.91 -0.95
CA ASN A 196 -22.89 -10.64 -2.23
C ASN A 196 -21.75 -11.67 -2.30
N SER A 197 -20.65 -11.42 -1.59
CA SER A 197 -19.52 -12.37 -1.48
C SER A 197 -19.74 -13.48 -0.44
N ASN A 198 -20.86 -13.47 0.29
CA ASN A 198 -21.14 -14.38 1.40
C ASN A 198 -19.96 -14.49 2.39
N VAL A 199 -19.50 -13.34 2.87
CA VAL A 199 -18.47 -13.22 3.91
C VAL A 199 -19.14 -12.83 5.22
N GLU A 200 -18.92 -13.63 6.26
CA GLU A 200 -19.37 -13.33 7.61
C GLU A 200 -18.37 -12.37 8.26
N TRP A 201 -18.88 -11.29 8.87
CA TRP A 201 -18.07 -10.36 9.64
C TRP A 201 -18.42 -10.47 11.12
N VAL A 202 -17.44 -10.89 11.92
CA VAL A 202 -17.53 -10.94 13.38
C VAL A 202 -16.83 -9.70 13.93
N GLU A 203 -17.61 -8.78 14.48
CA GLU A 203 -17.08 -7.64 15.20
C GLU A 203 -16.52 -8.11 16.56
N GLY A 204 -15.20 -8.11 16.68
CA GLY A 204 -14.53 -8.66 17.85
C GLY A 204 -13.02 -8.61 17.75
N GLU A 205 -12.39 -8.62 18.92
CA GLU A 205 -10.93 -8.72 19.07
C GLU A 205 -10.56 -10.19 19.29
N ALA A 206 -9.69 -10.75 18.46
CA ALA A 206 -9.13 -12.09 18.71
C ALA A 206 -8.15 -12.03 19.89
N THR A 207 -8.27 -12.95 20.83
CA THR A 207 -7.46 -13.00 22.05
C THR A 207 -6.58 -14.25 22.15
N ALA A 208 -6.89 -15.30 21.38
CA ALA A 208 -6.05 -16.48 21.29
C ALA A 208 -6.31 -17.27 20.00
N VAL A 209 -5.33 -18.08 19.59
CA VAL A 209 -5.48 -19.09 18.54
C VAL A 209 -5.00 -20.43 19.09
N ASP A 210 -5.87 -21.44 19.00
CA ASP A 210 -5.54 -22.83 19.29
C ASP A 210 -5.31 -23.55 17.97
N PHE A 211 -4.04 -23.70 17.60
CA PHE A 211 -3.63 -24.33 16.34
C PHE A 211 -3.90 -25.85 16.33
N GLY A 212 -3.95 -26.50 17.50
CA GLY A 212 -4.21 -27.93 17.61
C GLY A 212 -5.68 -28.27 17.37
N ASN A 213 -6.59 -27.52 18.00
CA ASN A 213 -8.04 -27.68 17.83
C ASN A 213 -8.61 -26.81 16.69
N ARG A 214 -7.75 -26.07 15.97
CA ARG A 214 -8.10 -25.20 14.84
C ARG A 214 -9.25 -24.23 15.14
N LYS A 215 -9.07 -23.41 16.17
CA LYS A 215 -10.05 -22.39 16.58
C LYS A 215 -9.41 -21.06 16.94
N VAL A 216 -10.12 -19.97 16.66
CA VAL A 216 -9.80 -18.61 17.14
C VAL A 216 -10.78 -18.25 18.25
N THR A 217 -10.27 -17.75 19.36
CA THR A 217 -11.08 -17.24 20.47
C THR A 217 -11.11 -15.72 20.39
N THR A 218 -12.31 -15.14 20.53
CA THR A 218 -12.48 -13.69 20.61
C THR A 218 -12.69 -13.24 22.06
N LYS A 219 -12.53 -11.93 22.31
CA LYS A 219 -12.66 -11.31 23.62
C LYS A 219 -14.03 -11.50 24.27
N ASN A 220 -15.09 -11.71 23.48
CA ASN A 220 -16.44 -11.98 24.00
C ASN A 220 -16.67 -13.47 24.34
N GLY A 221 -15.65 -14.32 24.19
CA GLY A 221 -15.71 -15.76 24.49
C GLY A 221 -16.15 -16.64 23.31
N GLN A 222 -16.49 -16.08 22.16
CA GLN A 222 -16.83 -16.87 20.97
C GLN A 222 -15.61 -17.64 20.46
N ASN A 223 -15.80 -18.92 20.16
CA ASN A 223 -14.82 -19.79 19.52
C ASN A 223 -15.23 -20.06 18.07
N ILE A 224 -14.35 -19.72 17.12
CA ILE A 224 -14.61 -19.83 15.69
C ILE A 224 -13.64 -20.85 15.10
N SER A 225 -14.16 -21.99 14.65
CA SER A 225 -13.37 -23.07 14.05
C SER A 225 -13.00 -22.76 12.60
N TYR A 226 -11.84 -23.25 12.17
CA TYR A 226 -11.36 -23.08 10.80
C TYR A 226 -10.77 -24.37 10.23
N THR A 227 -10.76 -24.49 8.90
CA THR A 227 -9.85 -25.42 8.21
C THR A 227 -8.61 -24.71 7.71
N LYS A 228 -8.73 -23.42 7.35
CA LYS A 228 -7.62 -22.55 6.98
C LYS A 228 -7.68 -21.23 7.74
N LEU A 229 -6.54 -20.73 8.20
CA LEU A 229 -6.47 -19.50 9.00
C LEU A 229 -5.55 -18.49 8.33
N ILE A 230 -6.00 -17.24 8.19
CA ILE A 230 -5.21 -16.12 7.71
C ILE A 230 -5.08 -15.09 8.83
N LEU A 231 -3.85 -14.92 9.35
CA LEU A 231 -3.51 -13.90 10.34
C LEU A 231 -3.15 -12.61 9.58
N ALA A 232 -3.95 -11.56 9.76
CA ALA A 232 -3.91 -10.33 8.98
C ALA A 232 -4.12 -9.07 9.84
N THR A 233 -3.70 -9.10 11.11
CA THR A 233 -3.96 -8.04 12.10
C THR A 233 -3.16 -6.76 11.87
N GLY A 234 -2.16 -6.78 10.98
CA GLY A 234 -1.38 -5.60 10.62
C GLY A 234 -0.53 -5.07 11.78
N GLY A 235 -0.40 -3.74 11.88
CA GLY A 235 0.40 -3.09 12.93
C GLY A 235 -0.40 -2.27 13.94
N THR A 236 0.14 -2.17 15.14
CA THR A 236 -0.25 -1.25 16.21
C THR A 236 0.72 -0.07 16.24
N ALA A 237 0.23 1.16 16.33
CA ALA A 237 1.07 2.34 16.46
C ALA A 237 1.89 2.29 17.76
N ARG A 238 3.20 2.55 17.68
CA ARG A 238 4.08 2.59 18.85
C ARG A 238 3.76 3.82 19.70
N THR A 239 3.86 3.63 21.01
CA THR A 239 3.91 4.71 21.99
C THR A 239 5.32 4.85 22.52
N LEU A 240 5.65 6.01 23.09
CA LEU A 240 6.93 6.23 23.77
C LEU A 240 6.79 5.92 25.26
N PRO A 241 7.72 5.14 25.86
CA PRO A 241 7.76 4.92 27.30
C PRO A 241 8.44 6.10 28.01
N VAL A 242 7.95 7.31 27.76
CA VAL A 242 8.51 8.57 28.23
C VAL A 242 7.52 9.25 29.18
N ASN A 243 8.03 9.91 30.23
CA ASN A 243 7.19 10.56 31.24
C ASN A 243 6.21 11.56 30.61
N GLY A 244 4.96 11.57 31.09
CA GLY A 244 3.87 12.39 30.57
C GLY A 244 3.11 11.77 29.38
N PHE A 245 3.78 11.05 28.47
CA PHE A 245 3.18 10.57 27.21
C PHE A 245 2.05 9.54 27.37
N ARG A 246 1.96 8.86 28.52
CA ARG A 246 0.91 7.87 28.82
C ARG A 246 -0.18 8.38 29.77
N VAL A 247 0.01 9.57 30.34
CA VAL A 247 -0.84 10.08 31.43
C VAL A 247 -1.58 11.34 31.00
N LEU A 248 -0.95 12.17 30.17
CA LEU A 248 -1.56 13.40 29.65
C LEU A 248 -2.45 13.09 28.44
N GLY A 249 -3.57 13.80 28.35
CA GLY A 249 -4.41 13.89 27.16
C GLY A 249 -3.80 14.74 26.04
N ASN A 250 -4.48 14.82 24.91
CA ASN A 250 -4.00 15.47 23.67
C ASN A 250 -2.68 14.93 23.12
N ILE A 251 -2.35 13.67 23.42
CA ILE A 251 -1.25 12.93 22.83
C ILE A 251 -1.84 11.78 22.03
N PHE A 252 -1.65 11.81 20.71
CA PHE A 252 -2.33 10.92 19.78
C PHE A 252 -1.35 10.02 19.05
N THR A 253 -1.76 8.78 18.81
CA THR A 253 -1.22 7.95 17.71
C THR A 253 -2.13 8.08 16.50
N LEU A 254 -1.71 7.58 15.33
CA LEU A 254 -2.54 7.51 14.14
C LEU A 254 -2.42 6.14 13.49
N ARG A 255 -3.49 5.35 13.54
CA ARG A 255 -3.59 4.06 12.81
C ARG A 255 -4.95 3.83 12.19
N ASN A 256 -6.03 4.20 12.89
CA ASN A 256 -7.41 3.92 12.48
C ASN A 256 -8.24 5.22 12.37
N VAL A 257 -9.49 5.10 11.92
CA VAL A 257 -10.36 6.27 11.69
C VAL A 257 -10.72 6.98 13.00
N HIS A 258 -10.84 6.24 14.10
CA HIS A 258 -11.13 6.80 15.41
C HIS A 258 -9.99 7.69 15.91
N ASP A 259 -8.74 7.31 15.61
CA ASP A 259 -7.57 8.13 15.92
C ASP A 259 -7.60 9.46 15.15
N VAL A 260 -7.87 9.41 13.84
CA VAL A 260 -7.94 10.62 13.00
C VAL A 260 -9.06 11.54 13.45
N LYS A 261 -10.23 11.00 13.82
CA LYS A 261 -11.34 11.80 14.37
C LYS A 261 -10.91 12.56 15.62
N LYS A 262 -10.26 11.89 16.58
CA LYS A 262 -9.73 12.53 17.79
C LYS A 262 -8.71 13.63 17.47
N ILE A 263 -7.82 13.39 16.51
CA ILE A 263 -6.84 14.39 16.06
C ILE A 263 -7.54 15.60 15.46
N VAL A 264 -8.48 15.39 14.52
CA VAL A 264 -9.20 16.49 13.84
C VAL A 264 -10.05 17.30 14.84
N GLU A 265 -10.71 16.61 15.78
CA GLU A 265 -11.47 17.25 16.86
C GLU A 265 -10.56 18.10 17.77
N ALA A 266 -9.38 17.59 18.15
CA ALA A 266 -8.42 18.33 18.97
C ALA A 266 -7.81 19.54 18.25
N ILE A 267 -7.66 19.47 16.91
CA ILE A 267 -7.21 20.60 16.10
C ILE A 267 -8.27 21.71 16.09
N GLY A 268 -9.55 21.36 15.93
CA GLY A 268 -10.66 22.32 15.99
C GLY A 268 -10.49 23.51 15.03
N ASP A 269 -10.64 24.73 15.55
CA ASP A 269 -10.59 25.99 14.80
C ASP A 269 -9.17 26.43 14.35
N LYS A 270 -8.32 25.47 13.97
CA LYS A 270 -6.96 25.71 13.43
C LYS A 270 -6.10 26.53 14.42
N GLY A 271 -4.94 27.02 13.97
CA GLY A 271 -4.05 27.88 14.76
C GLY A 271 -3.35 27.18 15.93
N LYS A 272 -3.36 25.83 15.97
CA LYS A 272 -2.74 25.06 17.06
C LYS A 272 -1.21 25.01 16.93
N LYS A 273 -0.54 24.82 18.05
CA LYS A 273 0.85 24.36 18.13
C LYS A 273 0.85 22.84 18.17
N ILE A 274 1.29 22.21 17.09
CA ILE A 274 1.32 20.75 16.95
C ILE A 274 2.76 20.29 16.99
N VAL A 275 3.10 19.45 17.96
CA VAL A 275 4.39 18.76 18.00
C VAL A 275 4.22 17.34 17.45
N ILE A 276 4.90 17.04 16.35
CA ILE A 276 5.01 15.69 15.81
C ILE A 276 6.27 15.06 16.38
N VAL A 277 6.13 13.95 17.09
CA VAL A 277 7.27 13.19 17.58
C VAL A 277 7.51 12.02 16.62
N GLY A 278 8.62 12.06 15.89
CA GLY A 278 8.97 11.05 14.90
C GLY A 278 8.93 11.58 13.46
N ALA A 279 10.07 11.62 12.79
CA ALA A 279 10.24 12.02 11.39
C ALA A 279 10.10 10.82 10.42
N SER A 280 9.13 9.94 10.69
CA SER A 280 8.75 8.82 9.82
C SER A 280 7.76 9.24 8.74
N PHE A 281 7.38 8.34 7.82
CA PHE A 281 6.42 8.65 6.77
C PHE A 281 5.09 9.19 7.31
N ILE A 282 4.53 8.58 8.37
CA ILE A 282 3.27 9.03 8.96
C ILE A 282 3.45 10.40 9.62
N GLY A 283 4.51 10.58 10.40
CA GLY A 283 4.79 11.87 11.05
C GLY A 283 4.94 13.00 10.04
N MET A 284 5.70 12.76 8.98
CA MET A 284 5.93 13.74 7.90
C MET A 284 4.66 14.02 7.08
N GLU A 285 3.82 13.01 6.81
CA GLU A 285 2.54 13.19 6.13
C GLU A 285 1.59 14.05 6.96
N VAL A 286 1.46 13.77 8.26
CA VAL A 286 0.62 14.56 9.17
C VAL A 286 1.16 15.98 9.32
N ALA A 287 2.48 16.15 9.43
CA ALA A 287 3.10 17.47 9.46
C ALA A 287 2.73 18.28 8.21
N ASN A 288 2.90 17.69 7.02
CA ASN A 288 2.53 18.32 5.76
C ASN A 288 1.02 18.57 5.64
N ALA A 289 0.17 17.69 6.16
CA ALA A 289 -1.30 17.83 6.10
C ALA A 289 -1.83 18.94 7.03
N THR A 290 -1.12 19.27 8.12
CA THR A 290 -1.59 20.20 9.14
C THR A 290 -0.91 21.58 9.10
N CYS A 291 0.28 21.69 8.50
CA CYS A 291 1.13 22.89 8.55
C CYS A 291 0.54 24.16 7.93
N LYS A 292 -0.38 24.03 6.96
CA LYS A 292 -0.99 25.22 6.31
C LYS A 292 -1.76 26.10 7.30
N ASP A 293 -2.36 25.47 8.30
CA ASP A 293 -3.34 26.09 9.19
C ASP A 293 -2.86 26.12 10.65
N ASN A 294 -1.68 25.59 10.96
CA ASN A 294 -1.17 25.39 12.32
C ASN A 294 0.34 25.64 12.39
N THR A 295 0.86 25.91 13.59
CA THR A 295 2.31 25.92 13.84
C THR A 295 2.75 24.49 14.11
N VAL A 296 3.49 23.88 13.18
CA VAL A 296 3.91 22.48 13.26
C VAL A 296 5.42 22.38 13.48
N THR A 297 5.80 21.61 14.49
CA THR A 297 7.19 21.26 14.77
C THR A 297 7.35 19.74 14.77
N VAL A 298 8.32 19.22 14.00
CA VAL A 298 8.71 17.82 14.01
C VAL A 298 9.97 17.66 14.87
N ALA A 299 9.92 16.75 15.83
CA ALA A 299 11.05 16.39 16.68
C ALA A 299 11.44 14.92 16.50
N ASP A 300 12.71 14.63 16.26
CA ASP A 300 13.24 13.28 16.06
C ASP A 300 14.73 13.20 16.43
N MET A 301 15.22 11.99 16.71
CA MET A 301 16.62 11.72 17.06
C MET A 301 17.54 11.53 15.86
N THR A 302 16.97 11.35 14.66
CA THR A 302 17.71 11.23 13.39
C THR A 302 18.26 12.58 12.95
N LYS A 303 19.27 12.58 12.08
CA LYS A 303 19.87 13.81 11.54
C LYS A 303 18.97 14.50 10.52
N VAL A 304 18.25 13.68 9.74
CA VAL A 304 17.30 14.11 8.71
C VAL A 304 16.08 13.18 8.74
N PRO A 305 14.91 13.62 8.26
CA PRO A 305 13.74 12.75 8.12
C PRO A 305 14.06 11.53 7.27
N LEU A 306 13.51 10.38 7.66
CA LEU A 306 13.62 9.13 6.90
C LEU A 306 15.08 8.65 6.67
N GLU A 307 16.05 9.12 7.46
CA GLU A 307 17.49 8.78 7.34
C GLU A 307 17.74 7.29 7.13
N ARG A 308 17.07 6.43 7.92
CA ARG A 308 17.25 4.96 7.86
C ARG A 308 16.73 4.32 6.57
N VAL A 309 15.76 4.95 5.90
CA VAL A 309 15.09 4.38 4.72
C VAL A 309 15.62 4.99 3.43
N LEU A 310 15.83 6.31 3.41
CA LEU A 310 16.19 7.06 2.21
C LEU A 310 17.63 7.60 2.24
N GLY A 311 18.33 7.49 3.37
CA GLY A 311 19.66 8.05 3.53
C GLY A 311 19.68 9.57 3.69
N GLU A 312 20.84 10.08 4.07
CA GLU A 312 21.01 11.48 4.48
C GLU A 312 20.71 12.49 3.36
N LYS A 313 21.20 12.23 2.14
CA LYS A 313 21.03 13.15 0.99
C LYS A 313 19.56 13.35 0.61
N VAL A 314 18.79 12.27 0.51
CA VAL A 314 17.38 12.33 0.14
C VAL A 314 16.55 12.88 1.30
N GLY A 315 16.84 12.45 2.55
CA GLY A 315 16.20 12.97 3.74
C GLY A 315 16.36 14.49 3.91
N ALA A 316 17.56 15.03 3.68
CA ALA A 316 17.82 16.47 3.73
C ALA A 316 17.01 17.26 2.68
N GLY A 317 16.90 16.72 1.45
CA GLY A 317 16.06 17.33 0.40
C GLY A 317 14.58 17.38 0.78
N ILE A 318 14.06 16.27 1.33
CA ILE A 318 12.69 16.18 1.82
C ILE A 318 12.46 17.16 2.97
N GLN A 319 13.39 17.24 3.92
CA GLN A 319 13.33 18.21 5.01
C GLN A 319 13.17 19.62 4.46
N LYS A 320 14.06 20.06 3.56
CA LYS A 320 14.02 21.39 2.95
C LYS A 320 12.70 21.66 2.22
N ALA A 321 12.19 20.68 1.49
CA ALA A 321 10.91 20.80 0.78
C ALA A 321 9.70 20.96 1.72
N VAL A 322 9.75 20.36 2.91
CA VAL A 322 8.69 20.44 3.93
C VAL A 322 8.86 21.70 4.80
N GLU A 323 10.09 22.12 5.11
CA GLU A 323 10.41 23.40 5.75
C GLU A 323 9.90 24.59 4.93
N ALA A 324 10.00 24.52 3.60
CA ALA A 324 9.46 25.54 2.69
C ALA A 324 7.93 25.73 2.83
N LYS A 325 7.23 24.81 3.48
CA LYS A 325 5.79 24.92 3.79
C LYS A 325 5.49 25.43 5.21
N GLY A 326 6.53 25.79 5.97
CA GLY A 326 6.41 26.36 7.33
C GLY A 326 6.55 25.36 8.47
N VAL A 327 6.87 24.08 8.19
CA VAL A 327 7.18 23.10 9.24
C VAL A 327 8.55 23.38 9.84
N LYS A 328 8.66 23.32 11.16
CA LYS A 328 9.94 23.44 11.88
C LYS A 328 10.47 22.06 12.25
N PHE A 329 11.79 21.89 12.25
CA PHE A 329 12.45 20.64 12.60
C PHE A 329 13.38 20.83 13.80
N HIS A 330 13.30 19.92 14.77
CA HIS A 330 14.26 19.76 15.86
C HIS A 330 14.80 18.32 15.79
N LEU A 331 15.92 18.15 15.10
CA LEU A 331 16.51 16.85 14.77
C LEU A 331 17.79 16.60 15.56
N GLY A 332 18.18 15.32 15.66
CA GLY A 332 19.36 14.88 16.41
C GLY A 332 19.17 14.84 17.94
N GLY A 333 18.00 15.24 18.44
CA GLY A 333 17.68 15.31 19.87
C GLY A 333 16.69 14.24 20.32
N GLY A 334 16.90 13.66 21.49
CA GLY A 334 15.93 12.77 22.12
C GLY A 334 14.72 13.51 22.70
N ILE A 335 13.64 12.79 22.96
CA ILE A 335 12.50 13.29 23.74
C ILE A 335 12.69 12.90 25.20
N GLU A 336 12.66 13.87 26.11
CA GLU A 336 12.87 13.62 27.55
C GLU A 336 11.56 13.42 28.32
N ARG A 337 10.57 14.30 28.13
CA ARG A 337 9.25 14.24 28.79
C ARG A 337 8.21 15.12 28.09
N ALA A 338 6.94 14.88 28.40
CA ALA A 338 5.86 15.84 28.14
C ALA A 338 5.46 16.53 29.45
N GLU A 339 5.21 17.84 29.37
CA GLU A 339 4.76 18.65 30.50
C GLU A 339 3.27 19.01 30.36
N PRO A 340 2.54 19.11 31.48
CA PRO A 340 1.13 19.45 31.47
C PRO A 340 0.89 20.90 31.00
N SER A 341 -0.28 21.15 30.43
CA SER A 341 -0.74 22.50 30.08
C SER A 341 -1.03 23.32 31.34
N THR A 342 -0.73 24.63 31.26
CA THR A 342 -1.06 25.58 32.33
C THR A 342 -2.56 25.84 32.45
N SER A 343 -3.32 25.71 31.37
CA SER A 343 -4.78 25.92 31.37
C SER A 343 -5.55 24.67 31.78
N ASP A 344 -5.02 23.49 31.47
CA ASP A 344 -5.59 22.20 31.84
C ASP A 344 -4.47 21.18 32.10
N PRO A 345 -4.11 20.94 33.37
CA PRO A 345 -3.02 20.04 33.71
C PRO A 345 -3.23 18.58 33.32
N SER A 346 -4.43 18.19 32.90
CA SER A 346 -4.71 16.85 32.38
C SER A 346 -4.23 16.65 30.94
N ASN A 347 -3.96 17.73 30.21
CA ASN A 347 -3.53 17.72 28.81
C ASN A 347 -2.06 18.14 28.66
N VAL A 348 -1.44 17.77 27.54
CA VAL A 348 -0.09 18.24 27.20
C VAL A 348 -0.08 19.75 26.97
N GLY A 349 0.97 20.42 27.45
CA GLY A 349 1.28 21.82 27.18
C GLY A 349 2.64 22.01 26.50
N ALA A 350 3.58 21.08 26.69
CA ALA A 350 4.88 21.11 26.02
C ALA A 350 5.55 19.74 25.92
N VAL A 351 6.48 19.61 24.98
CA VAL A 351 7.43 18.51 24.88
C VAL A 351 8.83 19.04 25.18
N ILE A 352 9.54 18.38 26.09
CA ILE A 352 10.91 18.71 26.47
C ILE A 352 11.87 17.75 25.77
N LEU A 353 12.83 18.30 25.05
CA LEU A 353 13.89 17.54 24.39
C LEU A 353 15.05 17.30 25.36
N SER A 354 15.88 16.28 25.06
CA SER A 354 17.01 15.90 25.90
C SER A 354 18.11 16.96 26.03
N ASP A 355 18.12 17.98 25.17
CA ASP A 355 19.02 19.14 25.25
C ASP A 355 18.45 20.30 26.10
N GLY A 356 17.27 20.11 26.69
CA GLY A 356 16.56 21.12 27.48
C GLY A 356 15.65 22.03 26.66
N THR A 357 15.61 21.90 25.33
CA THR A 357 14.69 22.66 24.47
C THR A 357 13.24 22.35 24.84
N LYS A 358 12.44 23.41 25.03
CA LYS A 358 11.00 23.32 25.29
C LYS A 358 10.21 23.63 24.01
N LEU A 359 9.39 22.68 23.58
CA LEU A 359 8.46 22.83 22.46
C LEU A 359 7.03 22.96 22.99
N GLU A 360 6.47 24.17 23.00
CA GLU A 360 5.08 24.41 23.37
C GLU A 360 4.12 23.66 22.41
N ALA A 361 3.10 22.99 22.97
CA ALA A 361 2.20 22.11 22.22
C ALA A 361 0.77 22.16 22.79
N ASP A 362 -0.21 22.38 21.91
CA ASP A 362 -1.63 22.16 22.22
C ASP A 362 -2.03 20.69 22.05
N LEU A 363 -1.31 19.99 21.16
CA LEU A 363 -1.40 18.55 20.96
C LEU A 363 -0.09 17.97 20.42
N VAL A 364 0.11 16.68 20.69
CA VAL A 364 1.25 15.89 20.23
C VAL A 364 0.76 14.73 19.38
N ILE A 365 1.42 14.45 18.27
CA ILE A 365 1.12 13.27 17.42
C ILE A 365 2.37 12.40 17.30
N LEU A 366 2.24 11.12 17.63
CA LEU A 366 3.33 10.15 17.63
C LEU A 366 3.44 9.45 16.27
N GLY A 367 4.48 9.81 15.53
CA GLY A 367 4.92 9.19 14.28
C GLY A 367 6.14 8.28 14.48
N VAL A 368 6.21 7.52 15.58
CA VAL A 368 7.40 6.74 15.99
C VAL A 368 7.42 5.29 15.49
N GLY A 369 6.68 5.00 14.43
CA GLY A 369 6.58 3.68 13.80
C GLY A 369 5.49 2.78 14.38
N VAL A 370 5.44 1.54 13.87
CA VAL A 370 4.45 0.54 14.28
C VAL A 370 5.13 -0.74 14.81
N MET A 371 4.37 -1.59 15.46
CA MET A 371 4.73 -2.96 15.83
C MET A 371 3.72 -3.94 15.24
N PRO A 372 4.12 -5.18 14.89
CA PRO A 372 3.18 -6.25 14.58
C PRO A 372 2.08 -6.37 15.65
N ALA A 373 0.82 -6.42 15.23
CA ALA A 373 -0.33 -6.57 16.12
C ALA A 373 -0.57 -8.05 16.44
N THR A 374 0.40 -8.68 17.11
CA THR A 374 0.49 -10.14 17.33
C THR A 374 0.43 -10.53 18.81
N GLU A 375 0.05 -9.59 19.68
CA GLU A 375 0.08 -9.77 21.14
C GLU A 375 -0.69 -11.01 21.61
N TYR A 376 -1.85 -11.28 20.99
CA TYR A 376 -2.70 -12.43 21.25
C TYR A 376 -2.05 -13.80 20.94
N LEU A 377 -0.84 -13.80 20.37
CA LEU A 377 -0.04 -15.00 20.06
C LEU A 377 1.23 -15.09 20.91
N ARG A 378 1.56 -14.08 21.73
CA ARG A 378 2.85 -14.00 22.43
C ARG A 378 3.16 -15.25 23.27
N ASP A 379 2.17 -15.75 23.99
CA ASP A 379 2.31 -16.89 24.91
C ASP A 379 1.83 -18.21 24.29
N ASN A 380 1.80 -18.31 22.95
CA ASN A 380 1.35 -19.52 22.28
C ASN A 380 2.37 -20.66 22.40
N ALA A 381 1.89 -21.88 22.68
CA ALA A 381 2.76 -23.04 22.88
C ALA A 381 3.37 -23.60 21.57
N VAL A 382 2.78 -23.30 20.42
CA VAL A 382 3.18 -23.87 19.11
C VAL A 382 3.88 -22.83 18.24
N LEU A 383 3.32 -21.63 18.14
CA LEU A 383 3.88 -20.56 17.33
C LEU A 383 4.82 -19.69 18.17
N ARG A 384 6.02 -19.45 17.65
CA ARG A 384 6.98 -18.51 18.25
C ARG A 384 7.04 -17.25 17.38
N LEU A 385 6.91 -16.10 18.02
CA LEU A 385 7.09 -14.81 17.36
C LEU A 385 8.58 -14.51 17.19
N GLU A 386 8.91 -13.79 16.12
CA GLU A 386 10.23 -13.21 15.92
C GLU A 386 10.52 -12.14 16.99
N LYS A 387 11.79 -11.73 17.11
CA LYS A 387 12.21 -10.73 18.11
C LYS A 387 11.44 -9.41 18.04
N ASP A 388 11.00 -9.01 16.84
CA ASP A 388 10.22 -7.80 16.62
C ASP A 388 8.70 -8.00 16.77
N GLY A 389 8.26 -9.21 17.13
CA GLY A 389 6.87 -9.62 17.28
C GLY A 389 6.23 -10.15 16.01
N SER A 390 6.94 -10.23 14.89
CA SER A 390 6.37 -10.74 13.63
C SER A 390 6.28 -12.27 13.58
N ILE A 391 5.67 -12.77 12.51
CA ILE A 391 5.47 -14.20 12.26
C ILE A 391 6.28 -14.59 11.02
N GLN A 392 7.19 -15.56 11.17
CA GLN A 392 7.95 -16.09 10.05
C GLN A 392 7.08 -16.98 9.15
N THR A 393 7.17 -16.77 7.83
CA THR A 393 6.46 -17.55 6.81
C THR A 393 7.40 -18.09 5.74
N ASP A 394 6.91 -19.03 4.94
CA ASP A 394 7.52 -19.43 3.67
C ASP A 394 7.18 -18.44 2.53
N GLU A 395 7.60 -18.75 1.30
CA GLU A 395 7.30 -17.97 0.09
C GLU A 395 5.81 -17.92 -0.30
N ASN A 396 4.99 -18.78 0.30
CA ASN A 396 3.53 -18.81 0.14
C ASN A 396 2.78 -18.13 1.28
N PHE A 397 3.52 -17.42 2.15
CA PHE A 397 2.99 -16.82 3.37
C PHE A 397 2.37 -17.84 4.34
N GLN A 398 2.66 -19.14 4.18
CA GLN A 398 2.29 -20.15 5.16
C GLN A 398 3.23 -20.04 6.36
N VAL A 399 2.66 -20.05 7.56
CA VAL A 399 3.43 -19.91 8.79
C VAL A 399 4.35 -21.12 8.95
N SER A 400 5.63 -20.86 9.21
CA SER A 400 6.63 -21.92 9.33
C SER A 400 6.22 -22.97 10.37
N GLY A 401 6.16 -24.23 9.96
CA GLY A 401 5.78 -25.35 10.83
C GLY A 401 4.27 -25.56 11.03
N LEU A 402 3.40 -24.74 10.42
CA LEU A 402 1.95 -24.87 10.55
C LEU A 402 1.27 -25.01 9.19
N LYS A 403 0.59 -26.15 8.98
CA LYS A 403 -0.18 -26.42 7.77
C LYS A 403 -1.49 -25.64 7.77
N ASP A 404 -1.83 -25.02 6.62
CA ASP A 404 -3.08 -24.28 6.39
C ASP A 404 -3.25 -23.03 7.29
N VAL A 405 -2.15 -22.54 7.87
CA VAL A 405 -2.12 -21.28 8.64
C VAL A 405 -1.21 -20.31 7.92
N TYR A 406 -1.69 -19.10 7.65
CA TYR A 406 -1.00 -18.08 6.89
C TYR A 406 -0.85 -16.80 7.72
N ALA A 407 0.21 -16.03 7.47
CA ALA A 407 0.37 -14.69 8.02
C ALA A 407 0.69 -13.70 6.89
N VAL A 408 0.01 -12.56 6.84
CA VAL A 408 0.06 -11.62 5.71
C VAL A 408 0.13 -10.16 6.17
N GLY A 409 0.65 -9.29 5.31
CA GLY A 409 0.82 -7.87 5.60
C GLY A 409 1.87 -7.57 6.68
N ASP A 410 1.64 -6.51 7.46
CA ASP A 410 2.66 -5.92 8.37
C ASP A 410 3.20 -6.89 9.44
N ILE A 411 2.49 -8.01 9.71
CA ILE A 411 2.89 -9.03 10.69
C ILE A 411 3.78 -10.14 10.10
N ALA A 412 3.91 -10.22 8.78
CA ALA A 412 4.57 -11.34 8.11
C ALA A 412 6.04 -11.04 7.79
N THR A 413 6.92 -11.89 8.30
CA THR A 413 8.34 -11.93 7.93
C THR A 413 8.54 -13.06 6.93
N HIS A 414 8.80 -12.71 5.67
CA HIS A 414 8.78 -13.63 4.53
C HIS A 414 10.06 -13.52 3.69
N PRO A 415 10.44 -14.57 2.92
CA PRO A 415 11.60 -14.52 2.03
C PRO A 415 11.47 -13.44 0.94
N TYR A 416 12.50 -12.61 0.77
CA TYR A 416 12.55 -11.60 -0.29
C TYR A 416 13.30 -12.11 -1.53
N SER A 417 12.59 -12.16 -2.66
CA SER A 417 13.11 -12.64 -3.94
C SER A 417 13.52 -11.54 -4.92
N GLY A 418 13.44 -10.26 -4.54
CA GLY A 418 13.89 -9.16 -5.40
C GLY A 418 15.42 -9.01 -5.45
N PRO A 419 15.93 -8.07 -6.27
CA PRO A 419 17.36 -7.87 -6.45
C PRO A 419 18.12 -7.64 -5.14
N GLY A 420 19.25 -8.34 -4.95
CA GLY A 420 20.05 -8.29 -3.73
C GLY A 420 19.37 -8.89 -2.48
N GLY A 421 18.20 -9.55 -2.64
CA GLY A 421 17.45 -10.16 -1.55
C GLY A 421 17.98 -11.51 -1.12
N GLU A 422 18.36 -12.37 -2.07
CA GLU A 422 18.92 -13.71 -1.82
C GLU A 422 18.05 -14.58 -0.87
N GLY A 423 16.73 -14.39 -0.91
CA GLY A 423 15.79 -15.10 -0.03
C GLY A 423 15.81 -14.65 1.43
N LYS A 424 16.53 -13.56 1.76
CA LYS A 424 16.56 -13.03 3.11
C LYS A 424 15.16 -12.69 3.59
N LEU A 425 14.89 -13.07 4.83
CA LEU A 425 13.62 -12.76 5.48
C LEU A 425 13.49 -11.25 5.70
N VAL A 426 12.36 -10.70 5.26
CA VAL A 426 12.02 -9.29 5.41
C VAL A 426 10.60 -9.14 5.93
N ARG A 427 10.37 -8.03 6.62
CA ARG A 427 9.04 -7.55 6.98
C ARG A 427 8.81 -6.20 6.35
N ILE A 428 7.76 -6.10 5.54
CA ILE A 428 7.49 -4.90 4.73
C ILE A 428 6.11 -4.36 5.12
N GLU A 429 6.12 -3.18 5.73
CA GLU A 429 4.94 -2.49 6.24
C GLU A 429 4.39 -1.54 5.18
N HIS A 430 3.58 -2.05 4.25
CA HIS A 430 2.92 -1.19 3.29
C HIS A 430 1.59 -1.75 2.80
N TRP A 431 0.65 -0.83 2.55
CA TRP A 431 -0.71 -1.14 2.11
C TRP A 431 -0.75 -2.01 0.85
N ASN A 432 0.04 -1.67 -0.18
CA ASN A 432 0.15 -2.45 -1.41
C ASN A 432 0.64 -3.89 -1.15
N VAL A 433 1.67 -4.02 -0.33
CA VAL A 433 2.29 -5.31 -0.01
C VAL A 433 1.31 -6.19 0.77
N ALA A 434 0.61 -5.60 1.74
CA ALA A 434 -0.44 -6.29 2.48
C ALA A 434 -1.53 -6.84 1.54
N GLN A 435 -2.07 -6.02 0.64
CA GLN A 435 -3.08 -6.49 -0.30
C GLN A 435 -2.59 -7.61 -1.23
N ASN A 436 -1.37 -7.46 -1.77
CA ASN A 436 -0.76 -8.46 -2.63
C ASN A 436 -0.50 -9.78 -1.89
N SER A 437 -0.05 -9.74 -0.63
CA SER A 437 0.12 -10.95 0.18
C SER A 437 -1.21 -11.67 0.45
N GLY A 438 -2.31 -10.93 0.65
CA GLY A 438 -3.66 -11.51 0.74
C GLY A 438 -4.09 -12.23 -0.54
N ARG A 439 -3.89 -11.58 -1.70
CA ARG A 439 -4.17 -12.20 -3.03
C ARG A 439 -3.30 -13.44 -3.26
N HIS A 440 -2.03 -13.40 -2.85
CA HIS A 440 -1.10 -14.53 -2.94
C HIS A 440 -1.61 -15.73 -2.14
N VAL A 441 -1.99 -15.52 -0.88
CA VAL A 441 -2.54 -16.59 -0.03
C VAL A 441 -3.84 -17.14 -0.62
N ALA A 442 -4.73 -16.29 -1.13
CA ALA A 442 -5.94 -16.75 -1.79
C ALA A 442 -5.65 -17.67 -2.99
N ASN A 443 -4.68 -17.31 -3.84
CA ASN A 443 -4.26 -18.14 -4.95
C ASN A 443 -3.67 -19.47 -4.49
N HIS A 444 -2.83 -19.46 -3.44
CA HIS A 444 -2.25 -20.67 -2.88
C HIS A 444 -3.30 -21.58 -2.23
N ILE A 445 -4.31 -21.01 -1.56
CA ILE A 445 -5.42 -21.78 -0.99
C ILE A 445 -6.21 -22.52 -2.09
N VAL A 446 -6.49 -21.85 -3.21
CA VAL A 446 -7.27 -22.43 -4.32
C VAL A 446 -6.44 -23.36 -5.20
N ASN A 447 -5.17 -23.03 -5.45
CA ASN A 447 -4.24 -23.81 -6.28
C ASN A 447 -2.86 -23.94 -5.61
N PRO A 448 -2.69 -24.86 -4.64
CA PRO A 448 -1.44 -25.00 -3.89
C PRO A 448 -0.21 -25.37 -4.72
N SER A 449 -0.41 -26.00 -5.89
CA SER A 449 0.68 -26.40 -6.80
C SER A 449 1.10 -25.30 -7.78
N GLN A 450 0.33 -24.21 -7.89
CA GLN A 450 0.62 -23.15 -8.84
C GLN A 450 1.71 -22.24 -8.30
N LYS A 451 2.87 -22.24 -8.98
CA LYS A 451 3.93 -21.28 -8.71
C LYS A 451 3.42 -19.86 -8.96
N GLN A 452 3.51 -19.01 -7.95
CA GLN A 452 3.10 -17.62 -8.03
C GLN A 452 4.24 -16.75 -8.55
N PRO A 453 3.95 -15.70 -9.34
CA PRO A 453 4.94 -14.68 -9.66
C PRO A 453 5.38 -13.95 -8.39
N HIS A 454 6.65 -13.58 -8.31
CA HIS A 454 7.10 -12.68 -7.25
C HIS A 454 6.80 -11.24 -7.65
N ASN A 455 6.44 -10.42 -6.67
CA ASN A 455 6.17 -9.00 -6.87
C ASN A 455 7.32 -8.16 -6.28
N ILE A 456 7.66 -7.08 -6.96
CA ILE A 456 8.58 -6.08 -6.40
C ILE A 456 7.74 -5.13 -5.53
N PRO A 457 8.05 -4.98 -4.23
CA PRO A 457 7.26 -4.14 -3.34
C PRO A 457 7.29 -2.70 -3.82
N ILE A 458 6.13 -2.06 -3.83
CA ILE A 458 5.93 -0.65 -4.20
C ILE A 458 5.38 0.12 -3.00
N PHE A 459 5.91 1.32 -2.82
CA PHE A 459 5.54 2.26 -1.76
C PHE A 459 5.30 3.66 -2.32
N TRP A 460 4.40 4.43 -1.68
CA TRP A 460 4.23 5.85 -1.98
C TRP A 460 3.93 6.66 -0.72
N SER A 461 4.31 7.94 -0.73
CA SER A 461 4.05 8.87 0.36
C SER A 461 3.90 10.31 -0.12
N ALA A 462 3.27 11.15 0.70
CA ALA A 462 3.09 12.57 0.46
C ALA A 462 3.98 13.40 1.42
N LEU A 463 5.21 13.68 1.01
CA LEU A 463 6.26 14.28 1.85
C LEU A 463 6.61 15.69 1.39
N GLY A 464 5.59 16.54 1.19
CA GLY A 464 5.74 17.80 0.47
C GLY A 464 5.43 17.68 -1.02
N ALA A 465 5.87 16.58 -1.64
CA ALA A 465 5.48 16.12 -2.97
C ALA A 465 5.17 14.60 -2.96
N GLN A 466 4.71 14.07 -4.08
CA GLN A 466 4.45 12.63 -4.21
C GLN A 466 5.77 11.88 -4.38
N MET A 467 6.11 11.06 -3.39
CA MET A 467 7.24 10.13 -3.44
C MET A 467 6.78 8.78 -3.95
N ARG A 468 7.58 8.17 -4.83
CA ARG A 468 7.46 6.79 -5.28
C ARG A 468 8.66 5.99 -4.82
N TYR A 469 8.46 4.72 -4.52
CA TYR A 469 9.53 3.81 -4.15
C TYR A 469 9.23 2.39 -4.62
N CYS A 470 10.25 1.66 -5.06
CA CYS A 470 10.15 0.22 -5.33
C CYS A 470 11.42 -0.54 -4.90
N GLY A 471 11.28 -1.83 -4.65
CA GLY A 471 12.37 -2.71 -4.20
C GLY A 471 12.51 -2.75 -2.67
N ASN A 472 13.52 -3.45 -2.16
CA ASN A 472 13.78 -3.53 -0.72
C ASN A 472 15.28 -3.72 -0.47
N THR A 473 15.80 -3.00 0.52
CA THR A 473 17.22 -3.06 0.90
C THR A 473 17.46 -4.17 1.92
N ALA A 474 17.03 -5.40 1.63
CA ALA A 474 17.05 -6.51 2.59
C ALA A 474 18.46 -6.76 3.15
N ASN A 475 19.48 -6.68 2.28
CA ASN A 475 20.90 -6.79 2.62
C ASN A 475 21.62 -5.44 2.75
N GLY A 476 20.84 -4.37 2.96
CA GLY A 476 21.33 -3.00 2.97
C GLY A 476 21.70 -2.50 1.57
N TRP A 477 22.38 -1.36 1.55
CA TRP A 477 22.94 -0.72 0.37
C TRP A 477 24.27 -0.06 0.80
N ASP A 478 25.18 0.15 -0.15
CA ASP A 478 26.49 0.77 0.08
C ASP A 478 26.72 2.04 -0.73
N ASP A 479 25.87 2.33 -1.72
CA ASP A 479 25.88 3.60 -2.44
C ASP A 479 24.47 4.02 -2.91
N VAL A 480 24.32 5.30 -3.23
CA VAL A 480 23.11 5.90 -3.79
C VAL A 480 23.44 6.83 -4.95
N ILE A 481 22.96 6.47 -6.15
CA ILE A 481 23.08 7.31 -7.34
C ILE A 481 21.86 8.22 -7.39
N ILE A 482 22.08 9.54 -7.30
CA ILE A 482 21.02 10.54 -7.38
C ILE A 482 21.13 11.29 -8.71
N GLN A 483 20.03 11.32 -9.46
CA GLN A 483 19.87 12.14 -10.65
C GLN A 483 18.75 13.16 -10.43
N GLY A 484 19.04 14.44 -10.66
CA GLY A 484 18.17 15.55 -10.29
C GLY A 484 18.45 16.07 -8.87
N ASP A 485 17.51 16.85 -8.32
CA ASP A 485 17.70 17.53 -7.03
C ASP A 485 16.58 17.14 -6.03
N PRO A 486 16.92 16.43 -4.94
CA PRO A 486 15.99 16.14 -3.86
C PRO A 486 15.33 17.36 -3.23
N ALA A 487 16.03 18.50 -3.13
CA ALA A 487 15.48 19.74 -2.56
C ALA A 487 14.34 20.34 -3.40
N GLU A 488 14.35 20.09 -4.71
CA GLU A 488 13.34 20.56 -5.66
C GLU A 488 12.23 19.52 -5.89
N ALA A 489 12.23 18.42 -5.12
CA ALA A 489 11.32 17.28 -5.28
C ALA A 489 11.26 16.75 -6.74
N LYS A 490 12.38 16.82 -7.46
CA LYS A 490 12.53 16.40 -8.86
C LYS A 490 13.79 15.56 -9.01
N PHE A 491 13.72 14.31 -8.54
CA PHE A 491 14.87 13.42 -8.51
C PHE A 491 14.48 11.96 -8.67
N VAL A 492 15.47 11.15 -9.01
CA VAL A 492 15.49 9.71 -8.76
C VAL A 492 16.75 9.36 -7.97
N ALA A 493 16.62 8.46 -7.00
CA ALA A 493 17.69 7.89 -6.21
C ALA A 493 17.67 6.37 -6.38
N TYR A 494 18.72 5.81 -6.96
CA TYR A 494 18.94 4.36 -7.08
C TYR A 494 19.86 3.90 -5.96
N TYR A 495 19.35 3.04 -5.07
CA TYR A 495 20.12 2.47 -3.97
C TYR A 495 20.77 1.19 -4.46
N THR A 496 22.08 1.06 -4.26
CA THR A 496 22.86 -0.05 -4.79
C THR A 496 23.56 -0.84 -3.70
N LYS A 497 23.71 -2.15 -3.93
CA LYS A 497 24.58 -3.03 -3.17
C LYS A 497 25.60 -3.62 -4.15
N GLY A 498 26.83 -3.13 -4.12
CA GLY A 498 27.78 -3.34 -5.21
C GLY A 498 27.19 -2.84 -6.54
N GLU A 499 27.16 -3.70 -7.56
CA GLU A 499 26.62 -3.35 -8.87
C GLU A 499 25.08 -3.45 -8.98
N THR A 500 24.41 -4.05 -8.00
CA THR A 500 22.97 -4.34 -8.08
C THR A 500 22.16 -3.17 -7.54
N VAL A 501 21.22 -2.65 -8.33
CA VAL A 501 20.19 -1.73 -7.84
C VAL A 501 19.15 -2.53 -7.05
N VAL A 502 19.11 -2.33 -5.74
CA VAL A 502 18.23 -3.08 -4.81
C VAL A 502 16.92 -2.34 -4.50
N ALA A 503 16.92 -1.02 -4.67
CA ALA A 503 15.74 -0.18 -4.50
C ALA A 503 15.86 1.12 -5.29
N MET A 504 14.73 1.79 -5.49
CA MET A 504 14.69 3.11 -6.09
C MET A 504 13.64 3.98 -5.40
N ALA A 505 13.97 5.26 -5.16
CA ALA A 505 13.03 6.31 -4.75
C ALA A 505 12.99 7.43 -5.79
N SER A 506 11.83 8.06 -6.01
CA SER A 506 11.73 9.22 -6.88
C SER A 506 10.63 10.19 -6.47
N MET A 507 10.78 11.44 -6.90
CA MET A 507 9.73 12.47 -6.86
C MET A 507 9.74 13.22 -8.19
N GLY A 508 8.55 13.48 -8.75
CA GLY A 508 8.42 14.24 -10.01
C GLY A 508 8.98 13.52 -11.26
N LYS A 509 9.16 12.19 -11.20
CA LYS A 509 9.72 11.36 -12.27
C LYS A 509 8.82 10.19 -12.68
N ASP A 510 7.52 10.25 -12.41
CA ASP A 510 6.59 9.20 -12.86
C ASP A 510 6.70 9.03 -14.41
N PRO A 511 6.73 7.78 -14.95
CA PRO A 511 6.41 6.51 -14.30
C PRO A 511 7.65 5.68 -13.90
N LEU A 512 8.80 6.30 -13.63
CA LEU A 512 10.08 5.61 -13.45
C LEU A 512 10.05 4.51 -12.38
N MET A 513 9.22 4.66 -11.34
CA MET A 513 9.03 3.61 -10.32
C MET A 513 8.41 2.34 -10.91
N SER A 514 7.37 2.48 -11.74
CA SER A 514 6.74 1.35 -12.40
C SER A 514 7.69 0.68 -13.39
N GLN A 515 8.52 1.48 -14.07
CA GLN A 515 9.54 0.97 -14.99
C GLN A 515 10.61 0.17 -14.24
N SER A 516 11.19 0.76 -13.19
CA SER A 516 12.19 0.07 -12.36
C SER A 516 11.61 -1.19 -11.70
N SER A 517 10.35 -1.15 -11.23
CA SER A 517 9.68 -2.32 -10.66
C SER A 517 9.57 -3.47 -11.66
N GLU A 518 9.16 -3.21 -12.91
CA GLU A 518 9.09 -4.24 -13.96
C GLU A 518 10.47 -4.75 -14.35
N LEU A 519 11.47 -3.87 -14.50
CA LEU A 519 12.84 -4.28 -14.80
C LEU A 519 13.44 -5.12 -13.67
N MET A 520 13.21 -4.79 -12.41
CA MET A 520 13.64 -5.59 -11.26
C MET A 520 12.97 -6.97 -11.26
N ARG A 521 11.65 -7.03 -11.51
CA ARG A 521 10.89 -8.30 -11.59
C ARG A 521 11.42 -9.22 -12.70
N LEU A 522 11.83 -8.63 -13.81
CA LEU A 522 12.33 -9.33 -14.99
C LEU A 522 13.84 -9.56 -14.98
N ASN A 523 14.54 -9.16 -13.92
CA ASN A 523 16.01 -9.21 -13.81
C ASN A 523 16.73 -8.45 -14.96
N LYS A 524 16.17 -7.32 -15.38
CA LYS A 524 16.68 -6.44 -16.44
C LYS A 524 17.05 -5.03 -15.95
N MET A 525 17.04 -4.80 -14.63
CA MET A 525 17.41 -3.50 -14.09
C MET A 525 18.89 -3.20 -14.41
N PRO A 526 19.22 -2.05 -15.02
CA PRO A 526 20.60 -1.67 -15.27
C PRO A 526 21.44 -1.68 -13.98
N SER A 527 22.71 -2.08 -14.11
CA SER A 527 23.64 -2.05 -12.97
C SER A 527 23.99 -0.62 -12.58
N LYS A 528 24.62 -0.49 -11.40
CA LYS A 528 25.20 0.77 -10.92
C LYS A 528 26.04 1.47 -11.98
N THR A 529 27.02 0.76 -12.55
CA THR A 529 27.92 1.30 -13.59
C THR A 529 27.14 1.80 -14.80
N HIS A 530 26.19 1.02 -15.33
CA HIS A 530 25.37 1.44 -16.47
C HIS A 530 24.60 2.74 -16.22
N ILE A 531 24.04 2.92 -15.01
CA ILE A 531 23.31 4.14 -14.65
C ILE A 531 24.26 5.33 -14.54
N GLN A 532 25.47 5.13 -14.00
CA GLN A 532 26.50 6.17 -13.92
C GLN A 532 27.02 6.58 -15.31
N ASP A 533 27.10 5.63 -16.24
CA ASP A 533 27.46 5.85 -17.64
C ASP A 533 26.32 6.48 -18.47
N GLY A 534 25.16 6.76 -17.84
CA GLY A 534 24.08 7.53 -18.42
C GLY A 534 22.99 6.71 -19.13
N VAL A 535 22.90 5.40 -18.88
CA VAL A 535 21.77 4.59 -19.39
C VAL A 535 20.46 5.13 -18.86
N ASP A 536 19.56 5.50 -19.77
CA ASP A 536 18.18 5.86 -19.42
C ASP A 536 17.36 4.61 -19.14
N VAL A 537 16.98 4.43 -17.87
CA VAL A 537 16.14 3.33 -17.39
C VAL A 537 14.79 3.29 -18.11
N MET A 538 14.27 4.43 -18.59
CA MET A 538 13.02 4.48 -19.36
C MET A 538 13.16 3.91 -20.77
N SER A 539 14.36 3.86 -21.33
CA SER A 539 14.61 3.28 -22.66
C SER A 539 14.82 1.76 -22.64
N VAL A 540 15.00 1.16 -21.46
CA VAL A 540 15.22 -0.28 -21.33
C VAL A 540 13.91 -1.04 -21.52
N ALA A 541 13.89 -2.01 -22.42
CA ALA A 541 12.68 -2.79 -22.68
C ALA A 541 12.33 -3.72 -21.51
N THR A 542 11.08 -3.64 -21.04
CA THR A 542 10.49 -4.55 -20.04
C THR A 542 9.94 -5.81 -20.69
#